data_AF-A0A933L0F7-F1
#
_entry.id   AF-A0A933L0F7-F1
#
_cell.length_a   1.000
_cell.length_b   1.000
_cell.length_c   1.000
_cell.angle_alpha   90.00
_cell.angle_beta   90.00
_cell.angle_gamma   90.00
#
_symmetry.space_group_name_H-M   'P 1'
#
loop_
_entity.id
_entity.type
_entity.pdbx_description
1 polymer ?
#
loop_
_entity_poly.entity_id
_entity_poly.type
_entity_poly.pdbx_seq_one_letter_code
_entity_poly.pdbx_strand_id
1 'polypeptide(L)'
;MRLLTALIPLTLAAALSSPAFAAGSMQITGHGEIMAAPDTAYVTSGVTSQGTTAREALDANTADMSAVIAALKAAGIDSADIQTSGFSVSPNYVYSDARDANGYQLPPKIVGYTVSNGVTVHVRDLASLGAVLDQAVTVGANTISGITFAVEDPAGLYNEARKAAFADAKGKADLYAEAAGVELGALALISEQLGGGQPQPYMFKAEVAMADRSAPVPIEAGQLTFTIDVNVNWDLEPGR
;
A
#
# COMPACT_ATOMS: atom_id res chain seq x y z
N MET A 1 21.31 -75.65 -68.88
CA MET A 1 20.45 -75.27 -67.74
C MET A 1 21.08 -74.04 -67.08
N ARG A 2 20.69 -72.83 -67.50
CA ARG A 2 21.24 -71.55 -67.00
C ARG A 2 20.19 -70.90 -66.09
N LEU A 3 20.52 -70.74 -64.81
CA LEU A 3 19.68 -70.09 -63.79
C LEU A 3 19.68 -68.57 -64.01
N LEU A 4 18.49 -67.97 -64.13
CA LEU A 4 18.27 -66.53 -64.04
C LEU A 4 18.05 -66.13 -62.58
N THR A 5 18.92 -65.27 -62.06
CA THR A 5 18.73 -64.55 -60.80
C THR A 5 18.05 -63.20 -61.09
N ALA A 6 16.84 -63.01 -60.59
CA ALA A 6 16.13 -61.74 -60.62
C ALA A 6 16.36 -60.99 -59.29
N LEU A 7 16.95 -59.80 -59.36
CA LEU A 7 17.21 -58.92 -58.22
C LEU A 7 16.14 -57.81 -58.23
N ILE A 8 15.29 -57.77 -57.20
CA ILE A 8 14.29 -56.70 -57.00
C ILE A 8 14.98 -55.60 -56.16
N PRO A 9 14.99 -54.32 -56.58
CA PRO A 9 15.53 -53.26 -55.76
C PRO A 9 14.50 -52.84 -54.70
N LEU A 10 14.90 -52.95 -53.43
CA LEU A 10 14.19 -52.41 -52.28
C LEU A 10 14.49 -50.90 -52.19
N THR A 11 13.56 -50.05 -52.61
CA THR A 11 13.67 -48.59 -52.45
C THR A 11 13.38 -48.22 -51.00
N LEU A 12 14.42 -47.82 -50.26
CA LEU A 12 14.32 -47.31 -48.90
C LEU A 12 13.93 -45.83 -48.96
N ALA A 13 12.66 -45.51 -48.69
CA ALA A 13 12.21 -44.14 -48.49
C ALA A 13 12.64 -43.67 -47.10
N ALA A 14 13.69 -42.85 -47.01
CA ALA A 14 14.07 -42.17 -45.77
C ALA A 14 13.08 -41.02 -45.53
N ALA A 15 12.18 -41.19 -44.56
CA ALA A 15 11.37 -40.10 -44.04
C ALA A 15 12.29 -39.13 -43.29
N LEU A 16 12.53 -37.94 -43.85
CA LEU A 16 13.15 -36.82 -43.15
C LEU A 16 12.15 -36.29 -42.12
N SER A 17 12.16 -36.88 -40.92
CA SER A 17 11.61 -36.25 -39.73
C SER A 17 12.48 -35.03 -39.40
N SER A 18 12.05 -33.84 -39.84
CA SER A 18 12.62 -32.59 -39.32
C SER A 18 12.33 -32.58 -37.81
N PRO A 19 13.31 -32.25 -36.94
CA PRO A 19 13.01 -32.07 -35.53
C PRO A 19 11.98 -30.94 -35.44
N ALA A 20 10.77 -31.27 -34.99
CA ALA A 20 9.82 -30.25 -34.59
C ALA A 20 10.54 -29.42 -33.53
N PHE A 21 10.76 -28.14 -33.82
CA PHE A 21 11.15 -27.18 -32.80
C PHE A 21 10.07 -27.31 -31.72
N ALA A 22 10.40 -27.89 -30.55
CA ALA A 22 9.48 -27.87 -29.44
C ALA A 22 9.23 -26.39 -29.16
N ALA A 23 7.99 -25.94 -29.36
CA ALA A 23 7.64 -24.53 -29.23
C ALA A 23 8.15 -24.03 -27.88
N GLY A 24 9.24 -23.26 -27.91
CA GLY A 24 9.82 -22.65 -26.73
C GLY A 24 8.86 -21.57 -26.25
N SER A 25 8.92 -21.24 -24.97
CA SER A 25 8.24 -20.06 -24.46
C SER A 25 9.23 -19.23 -23.66
N MET A 26 9.00 -17.92 -23.66
CA MET A 26 9.79 -16.96 -22.91
C MET A 26 8.87 -16.26 -21.92
N GLN A 27 9.18 -16.43 -20.63
CA GLN A 27 8.48 -15.78 -19.55
C GLN A 27 9.35 -14.64 -18.99
N ILE A 28 8.84 -13.42 -19.03
CA ILE A 28 9.51 -12.23 -18.50
C ILE A 28 8.60 -11.52 -17.50
N THR A 29 9.22 -11.03 -16.43
CA THR A 29 8.59 -10.10 -15.51
C THR A 29 8.92 -8.67 -15.92
N GLY A 30 7.88 -7.89 -16.18
CA GLY A 30 7.96 -6.45 -16.41
C GLY A 30 7.55 -5.67 -15.17
N HIS A 31 8.24 -4.56 -14.95
CA HIS A 31 8.03 -3.67 -13.82
C HIS A 31 7.59 -2.30 -14.32
N GLY A 32 6.49 -1.79 -13.77
CA GLY A 32 5.96 -0.47 -14.06
C GLY A 32 5.85 0.36 -12.79
N GLU A 33 6.42 1.56 -12.83
CA GLU A 33 6.42 2.50 -11.72
C GLU A 33 5.94 3.86 -12.21
N ILE A 34 4.96 4.43 -11.50
CA ILE A 34 4.48 5.80 -11.72
C ILE A 34 4.56 6.55 -10.40
N MET A 35 5.09 7.76 -10.44
CA MET A 35 5.14 8.66 -9.29
C MET A 35 4.12 9.77 -9.45
N ALA A 36 3.37 10.07 -8.40
CA ALA A 36 2.44 11.19 -8.39
C ALA A 36 2.51 11.92 -7.05
N ALA A 37 2.23 13.23 -7.08
CA ALA A 37 1.99 13.98 -5.86
C ALA A 37 0.63 13.55 -5.27
N PRO A 38 0.52 13.40 -3.94
CA PRO A 38 -0.78 13.19 -3.31
C PRO A 38 -1.66 14.44 -3.45
N ASP A 39 -2.97 14.23 -3.50
CA ASP A 39 -3.99 15.29 -3.55
C ASP A 39 -4.88 15.29 -2.30
N THR A 40 -4.81 14.25 -1.47
CA THR A 40 -5.58 14.11 -0.24
C THR A 40 -4.74 13.57 0.91
N ALA A 41 -5.24 13.70 2.13
CA ALA A 41 -4.64 13.11 3.32
C ALA A 41 -5.70 12.56 4.27
N TYR A 42 -5.35 11.48 4.98
CA TYR A 42 -6.07 10.98 6.14
C TYR A 42 -5.31 11.39 7.40
N VAL A 43 -6.00 12.06 8.30
CA VAL A 43 -5.47 12.45 9.61
C VAL A 43 -6.18 11.63 10.66
N THR A 44 -5.41 10.94 11.51
CA THR A 44 -5.99 10.31 12.70
C THR A 44 -5.66 11.15 13.93
N SER A 45 -6.69 11.62 14.60
CA SER A 45 -6.59 12.42 15.81
C SER A 45 -7.62 11.97 16.84
N GLY A 46 -7.51 12.39 18.10
CA GLY A 46 -8.40 11.90 19.14
C GLY A 46 -8.31 12.67 20.44
N VAL A 47 -9.22 12.30 21.33
CA VAL A 47 -9.27 12.76 22.71
C VAL A 47 -9.11 11.56 23.62
N THR A 48 -8.18 11.67 24.56
CA THR A 48 -8.10 10.80 25.73
C THR A 48 -8.49 11.59 26.98
N SER A 49 -9.41 11.04 27.77
CA SER A 49 -9.91 11.66 29.01
C SER A 49 -9.88 10.65 30.15
N GLN A 50 -9.77 11.13 31.39
CA GLN A 50 -9.71 10.28 32.59
C GLN A 50 -10.76 10.71 33.61
N GLY A 51 -11.19 9.76 34.44
CA GLY A 51 -12.16 10.01 35.51
C GLY A 51 -12.04 8.98 36.62
N THR A 52 -12.60 9.29 37.78
CA THR A 52 -12.60 8.34 38.91
C THR A 52 -13.59 7.20 38.65
N THR A 53 -14.63 7.47 37.87
CA THR A 53 -15.56 6.47 37.33
C THR A 53 -15.51 6.43 35.80
N ALA A 54 -15.92 5.31 35.23
CA ALA A 54 -16.05 5.18 33.77
C ALA A 54 -17.04 6.19 33.18
N ARG A 55 -18.09 6.57 33.93
CA ARG A 55 -19.09 7.55 33.51
C ARG A 55 -18.49 8.94 33.41
N GLU A 56 -17.78 9.39 34.44
CA GLU A 56 -17.08 10.69 34.45
C GLU A 56 -16.10 10.80 33.29
N ALA A 57 -15.28 9.75 33.07
CA ALA A 57 -14.30 9.72 31.98
C ALA A 57 -14.98 9.79 30.60
N LEU A 58 -16.12 9.10 30.43
CA LEU A 58 -16.88 9.08 29.18
C LEU A 58 -17.58 10.42 28.90
N ASP A 59 -18.18 11.02 29.91
CA ASP A 59 -18.93 12.28 29.75
C ASP A 59 -17.96 13.42 29.38
N ALA A 60 -16.78 13.48 30.03
CA ALA A 60 -15.71 14.41 29.67
C ALA A 60 -15.23 14.19 28.23
N ASN A 61 -14.93 12.93 27.87
CA ASN A 61 -14.47 12.60 26.52
C ASN A 61 -15.50 12.93 25.43
N THR A 62 -16.78 12.71 25.73
CA THR A 62 -17.88 12.99 24.80
C THR A 62 -18.01 14.50 24.54
N ALA A 63 -17.86 15.32 25.57
CA ALA A 63 -17.88 16.77 25.44
C ALA A 63 -16.72 17.28 24.57
N ASP A 64 -15.50 16.85 24.89
CA ASP A 64 -14.29 17.23 24.16
C ASP A 64 -14.35 16.76 22.70
N MET A 65 -14.74 15.51 22.45
CA MET A 65 -14.84 14.97 21.08
C MET A 65 -15.92 15.68 20.26
N SER A 66 -17.04 16.05 20.90
CA SER A 66 -18.09 16.83 20.22
C SER A 66 -17.58 18.20 19.79
N ALA A 67 -16.74 18.85 20.61
CA ALA A 67 -16.08 20.11 20.26
C ALA A 67 -15.09 19.93 19.09
N VAL A 68 -14.29 18.85 19.10
CA VAL A 68 -13.39 18.49 17.98
C VAL A 68 -14.17 18.31 16.68
N ILE A 69 -15.22 17.49 16.67
CA ILE A 69 -16.02 17.24 15.46
C ILE A 69 -16.70 18.52 14.97
N ALA A 70 -17.21 19.37 15.87
CA ALA A 70 -17.82 20.64 15.50
C ALA A 70 -16.79 21.60 14.87
N ALA A 71 -15.58 21.66 15.41
CA ALA A 71 -14.52 22.50 14.88
C ALA A 71 -14.01 22.03 13.51
N LEU A 72 -13.87 20.72 13.31
CA LEU A 72 -13.51 20.15 12.01
C LEU A 72 -14.56 20.50 10.95
N LYS A 73 -15.85 20.40 11.28
CA LYS A 73 -16.94 20.83 10.38
C LYS A 73 -16.91 22.33 10.11
N ALA A 74 -16.63 23.16 11.12
CA ALA A 74 -16.49 24.60 10.95
C ALA A 74 -15.27 24.98 10.09
N ALA A 75 -14.22 24.15 10.11
CA ALA A 75 -13.06 24.26 9.24
C ALA A 75 -13.33 23.76 7.80
N GLY A 76 -14.55 23.35 7.48
CA GLY A 76 -14.96 22.96 6.12
C GLY A 76 -14.86 21.47 5.81
N ILE A 77 -14.60 20.62 6.81
CA ILE A 77 -14.61 19.16 6.61
C ILE A 77 -16.05 18.64 6.60
N ASP A 78 -16.41 17.92 5.54
CA ASP A 78 -17.72 17.31 5.42
C ASP A 78 -17.93 16.19 6.45
N SER A 79 -19.18 16.01 6.88
CA SER A 79 -19.50 14.94 7.85
C SER A 79 -19.20 13.54 7.32
N ALA A 80 -19.23 13.35 5.99
CA ALA A 80 -18.89 12.08 5.35
C ALA A 80 -17.38 11.77 5.41
N ASP A 81 -16.56 12.81 5.59
CA ASP A 81 -15.11 12.73 5.68
C ASP A 81 -14.61 12.66 7.13
N ILE A 82 -15.52 12.51 8.11
CA ILE A 82 -15.18 12.33 9.53
C ILE A 82 -15.72 10.98 10.00
N GLN A 83 -14.82 10.10 10.40
CA GLN A 83 -15.17 8.78 10.92
C GLN A 83 -14.58 8.55 12.30
N THR A 84 -15.40 8.19 13.29
CA THR A 84 -14.91 7.76 14.60
C THR A 84 -14.07 6.49 14.48
N SER A 85 -12.92 6.46 15.14
CA SER A 85 -11.98 5.35 15.17
C SER A 85 -11.45 5.12 16.58
N GLY A 86 -11.05 3.89 16.94
CA GLY A 86 -10.32 3.63 18.18
C GLY A 86 -11.04 3.96 19.51
N PHE A 87 -12.38 3.98 19.54
CA PHE A 87 -13.12 4.17 20.79
C PHE A 87 -12.87 3.02 21.78
N SER A 88 -12.46 3.35 23.00
CA SER A 88 -12.21 2.36 24.06
C SER A 88 -12.34 2.98 25.46
N VAL A 89 -12.71 2.13 26.42
CA VAL A 89 -12.77 2.48 27.85
C VAL A 89 -11.95 1.44 28.60
N SER A 90 -10.92 1.88 29.32
CA SER A 90 -10.00 1.01 30.04
C SER A 90 -9.90 1.41 31.51
N PRO A 91 -9.99 0.48 32.47
CA PRO A 91 -9.70 0.76 33.87
C PRO A 91 -8.21 1.02 34.09
N ASN A 92 -7.89 1.98 34.97
CA ASN A 92 -6.55 2.29 35.43
C ASN A 92 -6.28 1.55 36.73
N TYR A 93 -5.23 0.74 36.78
CA TYR A 93 -4.87 -0.06 37.95
C TYR A 93 -3.63 0.47 38.66
N VAL A 94 -3.62 0.38 39.98
CA VAL A 94 -2.41 0.48 40.79
C VAL A 94 -2.09 -0.88 41.38
N TYR A 95 -0.85 -1.31 41.19
CA TYR A 95 -0.29 -2.53 41.74
C TYR A 95 0.44 -2.20 43.03
N SER A 96 0.32 -3.08 44.03
CA SER A 96 1.07 -2.97 45.29
C SER A 96 1.88 -4.22 45.53
N ASP A 97 3.06 -4.08 46.13
CA ASP A 97 3.86 -5.22 46.60
C ASP A 97 3.35 -5.81 47.93
N ALA A 98 2.27 -5.24 48.48
CA ALA A 98 1.63 -5.73 49.68
C ALA A 98 1.14 -7.17 49.49
N ARG A 99 1.35 -7.99 50.52
CA ARG A 99 0.96 -9.40 50.57
C ARG A 99 -0.08 -9.63 51.66
N ASP A 100 -0.95 -10.60 51.45
CA ASP A 100 -1.90 -11.06 52.47
C ASP A 100 -1.19 -11.85 53.58
N ALA A 101 -1.94 -12.25 54.60
CA ALA A 101 -1.43 -13.02 55.74
C ALA A 101 -0.83 -14.38 55.35
N ASN A 102 -1.13 -14.89 54.15
CA ASN A 102 -0.62 -16.15 53.61
C ASN A 102 0.56 -15.94 52.65
N GLY A 103 1.01 -14.70 52.45
CA GLY A 103 2.13 -14.34 51.58
C GLY A 103 1.79 -14.17 50.10
N TYR A 104 0.50 -14.21 49.71
CA TYR A 104 0.07 -13.95 48.33
C TYR A 104 0.00 -12.45 48.04
N GLN A 105 0.38 -12.04 46.84
CA GLN A 105 0.29 -10.63 46.43
C GLN A 105 -1.17 -10.17 46.35
N LEU A 106 -1.46 -8.98 46.88
CA LEU A 106 -2.80 -8.42 46.82
C LEU A 106 -3.21 -8.13 45.36
N PRO A 107 -4.50 -8.33 45.01
CA PRO A 107 -4.97 -8.00 43.68
C PRO A 107 -4.84 -6.49 43.40
N PRO A 108 -4.61 -6.10 42.12
CA PRO A 108 -4.53 -4.69 41.74
C PRO A 108 -5.85 -3.96 42.04
N LYS A 109 -5.74 -2.68 42.40
CA LYS A 109 -6.90 -1.83 42.69
C LYS A 109 -7.15 -0.89 41.52
N ILE A 110 -8.41 -0.77 41.11
CA ILE A 110 -8.83 0.25 40.15
C ILE A 110 -8.77 1.61 40.85
N VAL A 111 -8.09 2.57 40.23
CA VAL A 111 -7.96 3.95 40.73
C VAL A 111 -8.64 4.97 39.82
N GLY A 112 -9.15 4.54 38.67
CA GLY A 112 -9.88 5.37 37.73
C GLY A 112 -10.09 4.66 36.41
N TYR A 113 -10.51 5.42 35.41
CA TYR A 113 -10.77 4.95 34.05
C TYR A 113 -10.20 5.94 33.05
N THR A 114 -9.72 5.42 31.93
CA THR A 114 -9.29 6.18 30.77
C THR A 114 -10.23 5.85 29.61
N VAL A 115 -10.74 6.88 28.95
CA VAL A 115 -11.50 6.77 27.70
C VAL A 115 -10.65 7.35 26.59
N SER A 116 -10.47 6.58 25.52
CA SER A 116 -9.84 7.05 24.30
C SER A 116 -10.87 7.00 23.19
N ASN A 117 -10.93 8.07 22.40
CA ASN A 117 -11.84 8.21 21.27
C ASN A 117 -11.07 8.91 20.16
N GLY A 118 -10.98 8.27 19.00
CA GLY A 118 -10.31 8.79 17.83
C GLY A 118 -11.31 9.18 16.74
N VAL A 119 -10.83 9.99 15.81
CA VAL A 119 -11.46 10.31 14.54
C VAL A 119 -10.40 10.20 13.45
N THR A 120 -10.78 9.54 12.37
CA THR A 120 -10.07 9.57 11.09
C THR A 120 -10.77 10.59 10.21
N VAL A 121 -10.02 11.59 9.77
CA VAL A 121 -10.48 12.73 8.99
C VAL A 121 -9.87 12.66 7.61
N HIS A 122 -10.71 12.69 6.59
CA HIS A 122 -10.30 12.77 5.20
C HIS A 122 -10.23 14.24 4.76
N VAL A 123 -9.03 14.71 4.47
CA VAL A 123 -8.72 16.08 4.08
C VAL A 123 -8.47 16.09 2.58
N ARG A 124 -9.43 16.61 1.83
CA ARG A 124 -9.39 16.69 0.35
C ARG A 124 -8.60 17.88 -0.18
N ASP A 125 -8.46 18.93 0.64
CA ASP A 125 -7.63 20.09 0.33
C ASP A 125 -6.39 20.09 1.23
N LEU A 126 -5.26 19.66 0.68
CA LEU A 126 -3.99 19.62 1.40
C LEU A 126 -3.50 21.01 1.84
N ALA A 127 -3.91 22.10 1.17
CA ALA A 127 -3.54 23.45 1.61
C ALA A 127 -4.22 23.82 2.93
N SER A 128 -5.38 23.23 3.22
CA SER A 128 -6.12 23.41 4.47
C SER A 128 -5.57 22.58 5.63
N LEU A 129 -4.75 21.56 5.36
CA LEU A 129 -4.35 20.53 6.32
C LEU A 129 -3.70 21.11 7.59
N GLY A 130 -2.80 22.09 7.44
CA GLY A 130 -2.15 22.73 8.60
C GLY A 130 -3.15 23.44 9.51
N ALA A 131 -4.14 24.13 8.93
CA ALA A 131 -5.19 24.82 9.68
C ALA A 131 -6.16 23.82 10.35
N VAL A 132 -6.49 22.72 9.67
CA VAL A 132 -7.32 21.65 10.23
C VAL A 132 -6.65 21.03 11.46
N LEU A 133 -5.34 20.78 11.40
CA LEU A 133 -4.56 20.24 12.52
C LEU A 133 -4.49 21.21 13.70
N ASP A 134 -4.16 22.48 13.44
CA ASP A 134 -4.09 23.52 14.47
C ASP A 134 -5.44 23.71 15.19
N GLN A 135 -6.53 23.73 14.42
CA GLN A 135 -7.88 23.84 14.97
C GLN A 135 -8.24 22.61 15.82
N ALA A 136 -7.93 21.39 15.36
CA ALA A 136 -8.22 20.17 16.11
C ALA A 136 -7.51 20.16 17.47
N VAL A 137 -6.22 20.54 17.50
CA VAL A 137 -5.44 20.64 18.75
C VAL A 137 -6.02 21.72 19.67
N THR A 138 -6.36 22.88 19.13
CA THR A 138 -6.88 24.02 19.88
C THR A 138 -8.17 23.69 20.64
N VAL A 139 -9.03 22.85 20.06
CA VAL A 139 -10.35 22.52 20.65
C VAL A 139 -10.36 21.24 21.50
N GLY A 140 -9.19 20.64 21.75
CA GLY A 140 -9.06 19.54 22.72
C GLY A 140 -8.59 18.20 22.16
N ALA A 141 -8.30 18.09 20.86
CA ALA A 141 -7.62 16.91 20.36
C ALA A 141 -6.21 16.83 20.95
N ASN A 142 -6.00 15.84 21.83
CA ASN A 142 -4.77 15.68 22.59
C ASN A 142 -3.95 14.46 22.16
N THR A 143 -4.45 13.75 21.15
CA THR A 143 -3.77 12.63 20.50
C THR A 143 -3.75 12.89 18.99
N ILE A 144 -2.57 12.87 18.37
CA ILE A 144 -2.41 12.84 16.91
C ILE A 144 -1.61 11.59 16.59
N SER A 145 -2.23 10.66 15.85
CA SER A 145 -1.70 9.33 15.60
C SER A 145 -0.99 9.21 14.25
N GLY A 146 -1.11 10.22 13.38
CA GLY A 146 -0.38 10.29 12.11
C GLY A 146 -1.15 10.97 10.99
N ILE A 147 -0.41 11.25 9.91
CA ILE A 147 -0.93 11.76 8.63
C ILE A 147 -0.56 10.72 7.57
N THR A 148 -1.51 10.33 6.74
CA THR A 148 -1.30 9.43 5.60
C THR A 148 -1.73 10.14 4.34
N PHE A 149 -0.80 10.43 3.43
CA PHE A 149 -1.11 11.02 2.14
C PHE A 149 -1.65 9.98 1.17
N ALA A 150 -2.56 10.40 0.29
CA ALA A 150 -3.19 9.55 -0.70
C ALA A 150 -3.45 10.32 -2.01
N VAL A 151 -3.81 9.55 -3.04
CA VAL A 151 -4.43 10.06 -4.26
C VAL A 151 -5.89 9.59 -4.25
N GLU A 152 -6.85 10.50 -4.41
CA GLU A 152 -8.30 10.20 -4.34
C GLU A 152 -8.71 9.15 -5.39
N ASP A 153 -8.24 9.31 -6.63
CA ASP A 153 -8.50 8.38 -7.73
C ASP A 153 -7.19 7.90 -8.38
N PRO A 154 -6.55 6.86 -7.83
CA PRO A 154 -5.29 6.35 -8.34
C PRO A 154 -5.46 5.43 -9.55
N ALA A 155 -6.69 5.18 -10.03
CA ALA A 155 -6.94 4.19 -11.08
C ALA A 155 -6.19 4.52 -12.39
N GLY A 156 -6.13 5.82 -12.74
CA GLY A 156 -5.35 6.30 -13.88
C GLY A 156 -3.85 6.00 -13.74
N LEU A 157 -3.29 6.25 -12.55
CA LEU A 157 -1.86 6.02 -12.25
C LEU A 157 -1.51 4.53 -12.34
N TYR A 158 -2.36 3.65 -11.81
CA TYR A 158 -2.16 2.21 -11.96
C TYR A 158 -2.29 1.74 -13.41
N ASN A 159 -3.15 2.37 -14.22
CA ASN A 159 -3.24 2.06 -15.66
C ASN A 159 -1.98 2.48 -16.43
N GLU A 160 -1.37 3.61 -16.06
CA GLU A 160 -0.08 4.01 -16.59
C GLU A 160 1.04 3.06 -16.16
N ALA A 161 1.06 2.65 -14.89
CA ALA A 161 2.00 1.66 -14.38
C ALA A 161 1.87 0.31 -15.11
N ARG A 162 0.65 -0.17 -15.38
CA ARG A 162 0.41 -1.38 -16.20
C ARG A 162 1.01 -1.28 -17.60
N LYS A 163 0.80 -0.14 -18.28
CA LYS A 163 1.35 0.10 -19.62
C LYS A 163 2.88 0.10 -19.59
N ALA A 164 3.47 0.76 -18.59
CA ALA A 164 4.92 0.78 -18.39
C ALA A 164 5.46 -0.63 -18.11
N ALA A 165 4.81 -1.40 -17.23
CA ALA A 165 5.20 -2.77 -16.89
C ALA A 165 5.18 -3.69 -18.11
N PHE A 166 4.13 -3.62 -18.93
CA PHE A 166 4.05 -4.42 -20.15
C PHE A 166 5.10 -4.00 -21.19
N ALA A 167 5.35 -2.71 -21.36
CA ALA A 167 6.38 -2.20 -22.27
C ALA A 167 7.78 -2.65 -21.84
N ASP A 168 8.07 -2.62 -20.54
CA ASP A 168 9.31 -3.13 -19.96
C ASP A 168 9.47 -4.64 -20.18
N ALA A 169 8.43 -5.43 -19.91
CA ALA A 169 8.44 -6.88 -20.17
C ALA A 169 8.74 -7.18 -21.65
N LYS A 170 8.06 -6.47 -22.56
CA LYS A 170 8.24 -6.65 -24.00
C LYS A 170 9.64 -6.27 -24.45
N GLY A 171 10.17 -5.13 -24.00
CA GLY A 171 11.51 -4.69 -24.36
C GLY A 171 12.59 -5.69 -23.94
N LYS A 172 12.46 -6.27 -22.74
CA LYS A 172 13.32 -7.35 -22.26
C LYS A 172 13.18 -8.62 -23.10
N ALA A 173 11.95 -9.01 -23.44
CA ALA A 173 11.69 -10.19 -24.25
C ALA A 173 12.29 -10.07 -25.66
N ASP A 174 12.12 -8.91 -26.31
CA ASP A 174 12.71 -8.62 -27.62
C ASP A 174 14.24 -8.72 -27.57
N LEU A 175 14.87 -8.16 -26.53
CA LEU A 175 16.33 -8.23 -26.32
C LEU A 175 16.83 -9.67 -26.15
N TYR A 176 16.13 -10.48 -25.36
CA TYR A 176 16.53 -11.88 -25.16
C TYR A 176 16.30 -12.73 -26.40
N ALA A 177 15.24 -12.47 -27.16
CA ALA A 177 14.98 -13.17 -28.43
C ALA A 177 16.11 -12.89 -29.44
N GLU A 178 16.49 -11.62 -29.60
CA GLU A 178 17.63 -11.22 -30.45
C GLU A 178 18.93 -11.90 -30.03
N ALA A 179 19.26 -11.86 -28.73
CA ALA A 179 20.48 -12.49 -28.20
C ALA A 179 20.51 -14.01 -28.36
N ALA A 180 19.34 -14.66 -28.35
CA ALA A 180 19.21 -16.11 -28.51
C ALA A 180 19.07 -16.55 -29.99
N GLY A 181 18.97 -15.62 -30.94
CA GLY A 181 18.77 -15.93 -32.35
C GLY A 181 17.41 -16.58 -32.64
N VAL A 182 16.37 -16.16 -31.92
CA VAL A 182 14.97 -16.61 -32.10
C VAL A 182 14.07 -15.40 -32.35
N GLU A 183 12.87 -15.62 -32.88
CA GLU A 183 11.86 -14.58 -33.01
C GLU A 183 10.86 -14.65 -31.84
N LEU A 184 10.42 -13.49 -31.34
CA LEU A 184 9.36 -13.41 -30.33
C LEU A 184 8.01 -13.61 -31.01
N GLY A 185 7.31 -14.68 -30.63
CA GLY A 185 6.02 -15.07 -31.19
C GLY A 185 4.82 -14.43 -30.49
N ALA A 186 3.66 -15.09 -30.60
CA ALA A 186 2.41 -14.61 -30.04
C ALA A 186 2.47 -14.50 -28.50
N LEU A 187 1.72 -13.55 -27.97
CA LEU A 187 1.46 -13.47 -26.54
C LEU A 187 0.59 -14.66 -26.10
N ALA A 188 1.10 -15.48 -25.20
CA ALA A 188 0.42 -16.67 -24.71
C ALA A 188 -0.35 -16.41 -23.41
N LEU A 189 0.25 -15.68 -22.46
CA LEU A 189 -0.34 -15.40 -21.15
C LEU A 189 0.17 -14.09 -20.57
N ILE A 190 -0.73 -13.35 -19.91
CA ILE A 190 -0.38 -12.26 -18.99
C ILE A 190 -0.99 -12.58 -17.64
N SER A 191 -0.20 -12.49 -16.57
CA SER A 191 -0.70 -12.39 -15.20
C SER A 191 -0.19 -11.11 -14.54
N GLU A 192 -1.09 -10.39 -13.89
CA GLU A 192 -0.77 -9.20 -13.11
C GLU A 192 -0.65 -9.59 -11.64
N GLN A 193 0.43 -9.16 -11.00
CA GLN A 193 0.54 -9.15 -9.55
C GLN A 193 0.48 -7.68 -9.15
N LEU A 194 -0.55 -7.29 -8.38
CA LEU A 194 -0.45 -6.01 -7.68
C LEU A 194 0.76 -6.11 -6.75
N GLY A 195 1.75 -5.22 -6.92
CA GLY A 195 2.85 -5.07 -5.98
C GLY A 195 2.24 -4.88 -4.60
N GLY A 196 2.38 -5.88 -3.74
CA GLY A 196 1.53 -6.06 -2.57
C GLY A 196 1.74 -4.97 -1.52
N GLY A 197 0.99 -3.87 -1.62
CA GLY A 197 0.98 -2.80 -0.62
C GLY A 197 0.28 -1.54 -1.12
N GLN A 198 -0.26 -0.76 -0.18
CA GLN A 198 -0.66 0.63 -0.42
C GLN A 198 0.52 1.41 -1.05
N PRO A 199 0.28 2.45 -1.87
CA PRO A 199 1.34 3.31 -2.40
C PRO A 199 2.27 3.75 -1.28
N GLN A 200 3.58 3.55 -1.45
CA GLN A 200 4.56 3.89 -0.43
C GLN A 200 5.07 5.33 -0.64
N PRO A 201 5.32 6.09 0.46
CA PRO A 201 5.98 7.38 0.35
C PRO A 201 7.37 7.24 -0.27
N TYR A 202 7.70 8.06 -1.26
CA TYR A 202 9.03 8.14 -1.82
C TYR A 202 9.98 8.90 -0.87
N MET A 203 10.97 8.22 -0.29
CA MET A 203 11.97 8.86 0.57
C MET A 203 13.13 9.43 -0.26
N PHE A 204 13.19 10.75 -0.43
CA PHE A 204 14.42 11.42 -0.81
C PHE A 204 15.45 11.30 0.32
N LYS A 205 16.73 11.08 -0.02
CA LYS A 205 17.84 11.25 0.94
C LYS A 205 17.92 12.74 1.33
N ALA A 206 17.30 13.11 2.45
CA ALA A 206 17.24 14.49 2.90
C ALA A 206 18.49 14.88 3.70
N GLU A 207 19.16 15.95 3.25
CA GLU A 207 20.12 16.72 4.03
C GLU A 207 19.31 17.73 4.86
N VAL A 208 19.40 17.64 6.18
CA VAL A 208 18.51 18.36 7.11
C VAL A 208 18.86 19.86 7.13
N ALA A 209 17.99 20.70 6.58
CA ALA A 209 18.00 22.14 6.81
C ALA A 209 17.12 22.48 8.02
N MET A 210 17.69 23.17 9.02
CA MET A 210 17.01 23.61 10.23
C MET A 210 16.08 24.80 9.93
N ALA A 211 14.80 24.71 10.28
CA ALA A 211 13.82 25.78 10.08
C ALA A 211 13.28 26.38 11.40
N ASP A 212 12.92 27.66 11.30
CA ASP A 212 12.56 28.65 12.32
C ASP A 212 11.19 28.38 13.02
N ARG A 213 11.03 28.85 14.27
CA ARG A 213 9.99 28.43 15.24
C ARG A 213 8.66 29.22 15.23
N SER A 214 8.20 29.76 14.11
CA SER A 214 6.88 30.46 14.08
C SER A 214 6.10 30.34 12.76
N ALA A 215 6.33 29.28 11.99
CA ALA A 215 5.52 28.97 10.80
C ALA A 215 4.44 27.91 11.13
N PRO A 216 3.33 27.84 10.36
CA PRO A 216 2.40 26.70 10.40
C PRO A 216 3.16 25.38 10.33
N VAL A 217 2.60 24.33 10.95
CA VAL A 217 3.23 23.00 11.02
C VAL A 217 3.77 22.63 9.62
N PRO A 218 5.10 22.51 9.44
CA PRO A 218 5.66 22.23 8.13
C PRO A 218 5.32 20.79 7.75
N ILE A 219 4.48 20.66 6.71
CA ILE A 219 3.99 19.38 6.22
C ILE A 219 4.41 19.25 4.76
N GLU A 220 5.34 18.34 4.49
CA GLU A 220 5.81 18.03 3.15
C GLU A 220 5.22 16.68 2.72
N ALA A 221 4.42 16.68 1.66
CA ALA A 221 3.63 15.52 1.26
C ALA A 221 4.43 14.47 0.45
N GLY A 222 5.59 14.86 -0.10
CA GLY A 222 6.42 14.01 -0.93
C GLY A 222 5.73 13.56 -2.22
N GLN A 223 6.18 12.43 -2.78
CA GLN A 223 5.52 11.75 -3.89
C GLN A 223 5.15 10.32 -3.45
N LEU A 224 4.09 9.78 -4.02
CA LEU A 224 3.66 8.41 -3.85
C LEU A 224 4.06 7.59 -5.07
N THR A 225 4.57 6.38 -4.82
CA THR A 225 4.94 5.43 -5.88
C THR A 225 3.83 4.40 -6.08
N PHE A 226 3.41 4.24 -7.34
CA PHE A 226 2.42 3.28 -7.81
C PHE A 226 3.11 2.23 -8.68
N THR A 227 3.13 1.00 -8.18
CA THR A 227 3.88 -0.10 -8.79
C THR A 227 2.96 -1.21 -9.28
N ILE A 228 3.26 -1.73 -10.47
CA ILE A 228 2.63 -2.92 -11.03
C ILE A 228 3.73 -3.84 -11.58
N ASP A 229 3.64 -5.12 -11.24
CA ASP A 229 4.46 -6.17 -11.84
C ASP A 229 3.57 -7.05 -12.73
N VAL A 230 4.00 -7.27 -13.97
CA VAL A 230 3.33 -8.18 -14.90
C VAL A 230 4.26 -9.33 -15.26
N ASN A 231 3.74 -10.55 -15.23
CA ASN A 231 4.42 -11.72 -15.78
C ASN A 231 3.80 -12.02 -17.12
N VAL A 232 4.64 -11.99 -18.15
CA VAL A 232 4.22 -12.14 -19.53
C VAL A 232 4.93 -13.33 -20.14
N ASN A 233 4.17 -14.21 -20.78
CA ASN A 233 4.68 -15.38 -21.49
C ASN A 233 4.41 -15.22 -22.99
N TRP A 234 5.45 -15.33 -23.80
CA TRP A 234 5.37 -15.38 -25.25
C TRP A 234 5.79 -16.75 -25.77
N ASP A 235 5.20 -17.15 -26.88
CA ASP A 235 5.72 -18.23 -27.70
C ASP A 235 7.02 -17.79 -28.38
N LEU A 236 7.88 -18.74 -28.72
CA LEU A 236 9.10 -18.49 -29.49
C LEU A 236 9.02 -19.14 -30.87
N GLU A 237 9.47 -18.40 -31.87
CA GLU A 237 9.56 -18.84 -33.25
C GLU A 237 11.04 -19.01 -33.65
N PRO A 238 11.36 -19.93 -34.58
CA PRO A 238 12.72 -20.07 -35.10
C PRO A 238 13.21 -18.75 -35.71
N GLY A 239 14.45 -18.36 -35.40
CA GLY A 239 15.10 -17.20 -36.04
C GLY A 239 15.23 -17.40 -37.55
N ARG A 240 15.11 -16.30 -38.31
CA ARG A 240 15.33 -16.29 -39.77
C ARG A 240 16.81 -16.32 -40.16
#